data_AF-A0A7C9CCX5-F1
#
_entry.id   AF-A0A7C9CCX5-F1
#
_cell.length_a   1.000
_cell.length_b   1.000
_cell.length_c   1.000
_cell.angle_alpha   90.00
_cell.angle_beta   90.00
_cell.angle_gamma   90.00
#
_symmetry.space_group_name_H-M   'P 1'
#
loop_
_entity.id
_entity.type
_entity.pdbx_description
1 polymer ?
#
loop_
_entity_poly.entity_id
_entity_poly.type
_entity_poly.pdbx_seq_one_letter_code
_entity_poly.pdbx_strand_id
1 'polypeptide(L)'
;PLLSQVKPPCSFTPEEVNYLTDRIQNGGTEVVEAKAGAGSATLSMAYAAVKFADACLRGLRGEAGVVAYAFLESQVTELPFFATKVRLGRNGVEEIYPLGPL
;
A
#
# COMPACT_ATOMS: atom_id res chain seq x y z
N PRO A 1 1.43 -8.83 0.63
CA PRO A 1 2.59 -7.95 0.90
C PRO A 1 3.83 -8.53 0.22
N LEU A 2 4.51 -7.79 -0.66
CA LEU A 2 5.70 -8.32 -1.36
C LEU A 2 6.94 -8.18 -0.48
N LEU A 3 7.06 -9.07 0.52
CA LEU A 3 8.14 -9.03 1.51
C LEU A 3 9.53 -9.24 0.87
N SER A 4 9.59 -9.95 -0.27
CA SER A 4 10.79 -10.11 -1.10
C SER A 4 11.34 -8.78 -1.66
N GLN A 5 10.53 -7.71 -1.67
CA GLN A 5 10.89 -6.39 -2.21
C GLN A 5 11.12 -5.32 -1.14
N VAL A 6 11.25 -5.72 0.13
CA VAL A 6 11.45 -4.78 1.26
C VAL A 6 12.74 -3.96 1.10
N LYS A 7 12.70 -2.71 1.57
CA LYS A 7 13.86 -1.80 1.59
C LYS A 7 14.08 -1.26 3.02
N PRO A 8 15.30 -1.36 3.59
CA PRO A 8 16.49 -2.03 3.04
C PRO A 8 16.24 -3.55 2.84
N PRO A 9 17.00 -4.22 1.95
CA PRO A 9 16.85 -5.65 1.72
C PRO A 9 17.01 -6.43 3.03
N CYS A 10 16.09 -7.35 3.28
CA CYS A 10 16.06 -8.19 4.46
C CYS A 10 15.63 -9.61 4.05
N SER A 11 16.13 -10.61 4.77
CA SER A 11 15.75 -12.00 4.58
C SER A 11 14.90 -12.45 5.75
N PHE A 12 13.85 -13.21 5.43
CA PHE A 12 12.91 -13.76 6.40
C PHE A 12 12.88 -15.29 6.26
N THR A 13 12.69 -16.00 7.37
CA THR A 13 12.39 -17.44 7.30
C THR A 13 10.98 -17.66 6.73
N PRO A 14 10.65 -18.85 6.22
CA PRO A 14 9.29 -19.15 5.77
C PRO A 14 8.22 -18.91 6.84
N GLU A 15 8.54 -19.19 8.11
CA GLU A 15 7.66 -18.95 9.25
C GLU A 15 7.41 -17.45 9.46
N GLU A 16 8.47 -16.63 9.39
CA GLU A 16 8.36 -15.17 9.47
C GLU A 16 7.55 -14.59 8.31
N VAL A 17 7.77 -15.09 7.08
CA VAL A 17 6.99 -14.66 5.89
C VAL A 17 5.51 -14.95 6.09
N ASN A 18 5.17 -16.15 6.55
CA ASN A 18 3.79 -16.55 6.80
C ASN A 18 3.15 -15.70 7.89
N TYR A 19 3.84 -15.55 9.03
CA TYR A 19 3.38 -14.74 10.16
C TYR A 19 3.15 -13.27 9.77
N LEU A 20 4.12 -12.65 9.10
CA LEU A 20 4.02 -11.25 8.68
C LEU A 20 2.91 -11.07 7.63
N THR A 21 2.78 -12.00 6.70
CA THR A 21 1.75 -11.93 5.65
C THR A 21 0.35 -12.03 6.24
N ASP A 22 0.11 -13.02 7.11
CA ASP A 22 -1.17 -13.20 7.79
C ASP A 22 -1.54 -11.96 8.62
N ARG A 23 -0.61 -11.47 9.44
CA ARG A 23 -0.87 -10.32 10.30
C ARG A 23 -1.14 -9.03 9.50
N ILE A 24 -0.45 -8.82 8.37
CA ILE A 24 -0.72 -7.67 7.51
C ILE A 24 -2.11 -7.78 6.86
N GLN A 25 -2.54 -8.97 6.46
CA GLN A 25 -3.87 -9.19 5.86
C GLN A 25 -5.00 -9.05 6.90
N ASN A 26 -4.76 -9.49 8.14
CA ASN A 26 -5.75 -9.49 9.21
C ASN A 26 -5.68 -8.27 10.15
N GLY A 27 -4.76 -7.33 9.94
CA GLY A 27 -4.53 -6.22 10.86
C GLY A 27 -5.78 -5.33 11.10
N GLY A 28 -6.70 -5.24 10.14
CA GLY A 28 -7.98 -4.56 10.33
C GLY A 28 -8.90 -5.29 11.31
N THR A 29 -9.01 -6.62 11.18
CA THR A 29 -9.76 -7.49 12.07
C THR A 29 -9.18 -7.47 13.48
N GLU A 30 -7.84 -7.55 13.62
CA GLU A 30 -7.13 -7.46 14.91
C GLU A 30 -7.53 -6.18 15.68
N VAL A 31 -7.69 -5.05 14.99
CA VAL A 31 -8.13 -3.79 15.62
C VAL A 31 -9.61 -3.82 16.03
N VAL A 32 -10.50 -4.41 15.21
CA VAL A 32 -11.93 -4.52 15.54
C VAL A 32 -12.12 -5.40 16.78
N GLU A 33 -11.41 -6.53 16.84
CA GLU A 33 -11.42 -7.44 17.98
C GLU A 33 -10.87 -6.77 19.24
N ALA A 34 -9.74 -6.06 19.13
CA ALA A 34 -9.17 -5.30 20.23
C ALA A 34 -10.09 -4.18 20.74
N LYS A 35 -10.97 -3.65 19.87
CA LYS A 35 -12.02 -2.69 20.24
C LYS A 35 -13.34 -3.35 20.66
N ALA A 36 -13.36 -4.67 20.87
CA ALA A 36 -14.55 -5.43 21.24
C ALA A 36 -15.76 -5.17 20.31
N GLY A 37 -15.51 -4.98 19.01
CA GLY A 37 -16.54 -4.69 18.02
C GLY A 37 -17.06 -3.24 18.03
N ALA A 38 -16.54 -2.35 18.88
CA ALA A 38 -16.94 -0.93 18.96
C ALA A 38 -16.37 -0.05 17.83
N GLY A 39 -16.14 -0.64 16.65
CA GLY A 39 -15.60 0.03 15.46
C GLY A 39 -14.18 -0.42 15.08
N SER A 40 -13.73 0.06 13.92
CA SER A 40 -12.46 -0.34 13.30
C SER A 40 -11.34 0.68 13.52
N ALA A 41 -10.23 0.52 12.80
CA ALA A 41 -9.08 1.43 12.82
C ALA A 41 -9.47 2.84 12.36
N THR A 42 -9.37 3.83 13.25
CA THR A 42 -9.70 5.23 12.97
C THR A 42 -8.44 6.10 12.88
N LEU A 43 -7.66 6.19 13.96
CA LEU A 43 -6.48 7.05 14.03
C LEU A 43 -5.41 6.65 13.00
N SER A 44 -5.11 5.35 12.90
CA SER A 44 -4.15 4.84 11.92
C SER A 44 -4.63 5.01 10.48
N MET A 45 -5.94 4.87 10.23
CA MET A 45 -6.53 5.12 8.91
C MET A 45 -6.47 6.60 8.54
N ALA A 46 -6.81 7.51 9.47
CA ALA A 46 -6.69 8.95 9.25
C ALA A 46 -5.25 9.34 8.91
N TYR A 47 -4.27 8.80 9.65
CA TYR A 47 -2.85 9.01 9.36
C TYR A 47 -2.46 8.47 7.97
N ALA A 48 -2.86 7.25 7.62
CA ALA A 48 -2.59 6.67 6.30
C ALA A 48 -3.21 7.48 5.15
N ALA A 49 -4.45 7.94 5.33
CA ALA A 49 -5.16 8.78 4.38
C ALA A 49 -4.46 10.12 4.17
N VAL A 50 -4.02 10.79 5.25
CA VAL A 50 -3.25 12.05 5.15
C VAL A 50 -1.93 11.84 4.42
N LYS A 51 -1.20 10.75 4.69
CA LYS A 51 0.05 10.46 3.95
C LYS A 51 -0.18 10.28 2.45
N PHE A 52 -1.25 9.59 2.07
CA PHE A 52 -1.58 9.40 0.67
C PHE A 52 -2.07 10.71 0.02
N ALA A 53 -2.91 11.47 0.70
CA ALA A 53 -3.37 12.79 0.25
C ALA A 53 -2.19 13.75 0.06
N ASP A 54 -1.23 13.81 0.99
CA ASP A 54 -0.01 14.58 0.84
C ASP A 54 0.83 14.13 -0.36
N ALA A 55 0.96 12.83 -0.60
CA ALA A 55 1.65 12.34 -1.80
C ALA A 55 0.95 12.82 -3.09
N CYS A 56 -0.38 12.80 -3.15
CA CYS A 56 -1.13 13.38 -4.27
C CYS A 56 -0.86 14.89 -4.41
N LEU A 57 -0.89 15.65 -3.31
CA LEU A 57 -0.63 17.09 -3.32
C LEU A 57 0.80 17.42 -3.78
N ARG A 58 1.80 16.63 -3.35
CA ARG A 58 3.18 16.76 -3.81
C ARG A 58 3.31 16.46 -5.30
N GLY A 59 2.63 15.43 -5.79
CA GLY A 59 2.51 15.15 -7.23
C GLY A 59 1.92 16.33 -8.01
N LEU A 60 0.78 16.88 -7.55
CA LEU A 60 0.13 18.05 -8.17
C LEU A 60 1.02 19.29 -8.19
N ARG A 61 1.79 19.51 -7.11
CA ARG A 61 2.79 20.59 -7.02
C ARG A 61 3.93 20.42 -8.04
N GLY A 62 4.12 19.22 -8.58
CA GLY A 62 5.15 18.88 -9.55
C GLY A 62 6.44 18.38 -8.92
N GLU A 63 6.37 17.84 -7.71
CA GLU A 63 7.50 17.13 -7.10
C GLU A 63 7.79 15.85 -7.88
N ALA A 64 9.05 15.68 -8.28
CA ALA A 64 9.46 14.52 -9.06
C ALA A 64 9.60 13.27 -8.17
N GLY A 65 9.33 12.10 -8.74
CA GLY A 65 9.57 10.82 -8.07
C GLY A 65 8.64 10.53 -6.88
N VAL A 66 7.48 11.19 -6.79
CA VAL A 66 6.48 10.87 -5.77
C VAL A 66 5.84 9.53 -6.11
N VAL A 67 6.04 8.54 -5.25
CA VAL A 67 5.53 7.18 -5.45
C VAL A 67 4.68 6.74 -4.27
N ALA A 68 3.56 6.08 -4.58
CA ALA A 68 2.66 5.46 -3.61
C ALA A 68 2.17 4.10 -4.12
N TYR A 69 1.44 3.36 -3.29
CA TYR A 69 0.65 2.21 -3.72
C TYR A 69 -0.82 2.61 -3.67
N ALA A 70 -1.58 2.31 -4.71
CA ALA A 70 -2.99 2.64 -4.81
C ALA A 70 -3.74 1.50 -5.51
N PHE A 71 -5.02 1.33 -5.18
CA PHE A 71 -5.94 0.47 -5.93
C PHE A 71 -6.64 1.33 -6.99
N LEU A 72 -6.41 1.01 -8.26
CA LEU A 72 -6.84 1.80 -9.40
C LEU A 72 -7.12 0.90 -10.61
N GLU A 73 -7.72 1.47 -11.65
CA GLU A 73 -7.81 0.81 -12.94
C GLU A 73 -6.40 0.54 -13.47
N SER A 74 -6.13 -0.71 -13.85
CA SER A 74 -4.80 -1.12 -14.25
C SER A 74 -4.85 -2.33 -15.18
N GLN A 75 -3.77 -2.52 -15.95
CA GLN A 75 -3.55 -3.69 -16.81
C GLN A 75 -2.39 -4.54 -16.30
N VAL A 76 -2.00 -4.37 -15.02
CA VAL A 76 -0.88 -5.11 -14.41
C VAL A 76 -1.21 -6.59 -14.23
N THR A 77 -2.51 -6.90 -14.12
CA THR A 77 -3.06 -8.25 -14.15
C THR A 77 -4.21 -8.28 -15.17
N GLU A 78 -4.82 -9.44 -15.36
CA GLU A 78 -6.03 -9.64 -16.15
C GLU A 78 -7.27 -8.95 -15.56
N LEU A 79 -7.20 -8.52 -14.30
CA LEU A 79 -8.29 -7.84 -13.61
C LEU A 79 -8.34 -6.36 -13.99
N PRO A 80 -9.54 -5.76 -14.12
CA PRO A 80 -9.68 -4.35 -14.51
C PRO A 80 -9.12 -3.37 -13.46
N PHE A 81 -9.05 -3.78 -12.20
CA PHE A 81 -8.51 -2.99 -11.10
C PHE A 81 -7.53 -3.82 -10.29
N PHE A 82 -6.38 -3.22 -9.95
CA PHE A 82 -5.38 -3.88 -9.11
C PHE A 82 -4.60 -2.86 -8.29
N ALA A 83 -4.14 -3.27 -7.11
CA ALA A 83 -3.29 -2.45 -6.27
C ALA A 83 -1.83 -2.62 -6.66
N THR A 84 -1.19 -1.56 -7.14
CA THR A 84 0.22 -1.59 -7.52
C THR A 84 0.90 -0.27 -7.18
N LYS A 85 2.23 -0.26 -7.32
CA LYS A 85 3.04 0.95 -7.15
C LYS A 85 2.73 1.90 -8.31
N VAL A 86 2.54 3.18 -8.01
CA VAL A 86 2.24 4.23 -8.99
C VAL A 86 3.09 5.46 -8.77
N ARG A 87 3.47 6.14 -9.84
CA ARG A 87 4.08 7.47 -9.78
C ARG A 87 3.00 8.53 -9.90
N LEU A 88 2.97 9.43 -8.92
CA LEU A 88 2.07 10.58 -8.89
C LEU A 88 2.76 11.79 -9.48
N GLY A 89 2.01 12.58 -10.25
CA GLY A 89 2.48 13.84 -10.82
C GLY A 89 1.35 14.83 -11.02
N ARG A 90 1.50 15.75 -11.98
CA ARG A 90 0.62 16.93 -12.09
C ARG A 90 -0.81 16.58 -12.50
N ASN A 91 -0.98 15.42 -13.16
CA ASN A 91 -2.27 14.96 -13.68
C ASN A 91 -2.79 13.71 -12.93
N GLY A 92 -2.36 13.49 -11.70
CA GLY A 92 -2.70 12.29 -10.93
C GLY A 92 -1.68 11.17 -11.15
N VAL A 93 -2.13 9.98 -11.53
CA VAL A 93 -1.25 8.84 -11.80
C VAL A 93 -0.62 8.98 -13.18
N GLU A 94 0.69 9.15 -13.24
CA GLU A 94 1.44 9.31 -14.50
C GLU A 94 2.16 8.04 -14.95
N GLU A 95 2.33 7.08 -14.04
CA GLU A 95 2.96 5.80 -14.34
C GLU A 95 2.43 4.72 -13.39
N ILE A 96 2.10 3.56 -13.95
CA ILE A 96 1.70 2.36 -13.21
C ILE A 96 2.84 1.36 -13.34
N TYR A 97 3.48 1.01 -12.22
CA TYR A 97 4.58 0.06 -12.24
C TYR A 97 4.07 -1.39 -12.25
N PRO A 98 4.82 -2.33 -12.89
CA PRO A 98 4.53 -3.75 -12.77
C PRO A 98 4.79 -4.25 -11.34
N LEU A 99 4.32 -5.46 -11.02
CA LEU A 99 4.52 -6.07 -9.71
C LEU A 99 6.00 -6.24 -9.34
N GLY A 100 6.88 -6.38 -10.33
CA GLY A 100 8.29 -6.66 -10.12
C GLY A 100 8.55 -8.15 -9.85
N PRO A 101 9.73 -8.49 -9.31
CA PRO A 101 10.07 -9.88 -8.99
C PRO A 101 9.19 -10.41 -7.85
N LEU A 102 8.59 -11.58 -8.03
CA LEU A 102 7.76 -12.25 -7.03
C LEU A 102 8.60 -13.19 -6.17
#